data_AF-A0A4V3A950-F1
#
_entry.id   AF-A0A4V3A950-F1
#
_cell.length_a   1.000
_cell.length_b   1.000
_cell.length_c   1.000
_cell.angle_alpha   90.00
_cell.angle_beta   90.00
_cell.angle_gamma   90.00
#
_symmetry.space_group_name_H-M   'P 1'
#
loop_
_entity.id
_entity.type
_entity.pdbx_description
1 polymer ?
#
loop_
_entity_poly.entity_id
_entity_poly.type
_entity_poly.pdbx_seq_one_letter_code
_entity_poly.pdbx_strand_id
1 'polypeptide(L)'
;MNLPPDQPPPAKLKLTPEERRARQADRLTTIRLRMAIGHELNARSITTPAAIGEALGMPAAEATSLLTRRQWREGDVARLKAAAARLGLQVPPMAGVEVHLRPD
;
A
#
# COMPACT_ATOMS: atom_id res chain seq x y z
N MET A 1 20.36 -36.92 35.61
CA MET A 1 19.70 -37.08 34.30
C MET A 1 18.27 -36.57 34.42
N ASN A 2 18.01 -35.28 34.17
CA ASN A 2 16.64 -34.77 34.17
C ASN A 2 16.40 -33.93 32.91
N LEU A 3 15.68 -34.51 31.95
CA LEU A 3 15.09 -33.82 30.81
C LEU A 3 13.69 -33.37 31.24
N PRO A 4 13.34 -32.08 31.10
CA PRO A 4 11.94 -31.70 30.91
C PRO A 4 11.68 -31.52 29.40
N PRO A 5 10.86 -32.37 28.76
CA PRO A 5 10.28 -32.06 27.48
C PRO A 5 8.93 -31.36 27.74
N ASP A 6 8.97 -30.10 28.17
CA ASP A 6 7.75 -29.28 28.30
C ASP A 6 7.99 -27.86 27.75
N GLN A 7 8.56 -27.81 26.55
CA GLN A 7 8.55 -26.57 25.79
C GLN A 7 7.35 -26.65 24.83
N PRO A 8 6.22 -25.96 25.12
CA PRO A 8 5.14 -25.88 24.16
C PRO A 8 5.67 -25.26 22.87
N PRO A 9 5.27 -25.76 21.68
CA PRO A 9 5.70 -25.20 20.41
C PRO A 9 5.34 -23.71 20.41
N PRO A 10 6.21 -22.82 19.87
CA PRO A 10 5.96 -21.39 19.89
C PRO A 10 4.60 -21.17 19.28
N ALA A 11 3.68 -20.63 20.07
CA ALA A 11 2.35 -20.30 19.65
C ALA A 11 2.50 -19.46 18.39
N LYS A 12 2.21 -20.07 17.23
CA LYS A 12 2.05 -19.35 15.97
C LYS A 12 1.15 -18.19 16.33
N LEU A 13 1.69 -16.97 16.33
CA LEU A 13 0.95 -15.74 16.59
C LEU A 13 -0.22 -15.75 15.61
N LYS A 14 -1.36 -16.24 16.07
CA LYS A 14 -2.58 -16.38 15.29
C LYS A 14 -3.07 -14.97 15.14
N LEU A 15 -2.64 -14.34 14.05
CA LEU A 15 -3.12 -13.02 13.66
C LEU A 15 -4.63 -13.00 13.86
N THR A 16 -5.09 -12.13 14.74
CA THR A 16 -6.49 -11.99 15.09
C THR A 16 -7.29 -11.65 13.83
N PRO A 17 -8.60 -11.96 13.79
CA PRO A 17 -9.44 -11.59 12.66
C PRO A 17 -9.35 -10.10 12.29
N GLU A 18 -9.15 -9.23 13.27
CA GLU A 18 -8.96 -7.78 13.07
C GLU A 18 -7.63 -7.46 12.41
N GLU A 19 -6.51 -8.03 12.87
CA GLU A 19 -5.20 -7.84 12.23
C GLU A 19 -5.20 -8.40 10.80
N ARG A 20 -5.91 -9.51 10.55
CA ARG A 20 -6.07 -10.05 9.18
C ARG A 20 -6.86 -9.08 8.31
N ARG A 21 -7.96 -8.52 8.81
CA ARG A 21 -8.77 -7.53 8.09
C ARG A 21 -7.96 -6.27 7.80
N ALA A 22 -7.20 -5.77 8.77
CA ALA A 22 -6.32 -4.61 8.58
C ALA A 22 -5.27 -4.87 7.48
N ARG A 23 -4.59 -6.02 7.50
CA ARG A 23 -3.63 -6.38 6.45
C ARG A 23 -4.28 -6.56 5.07
N GLN A 24 -5.49 -7.13 5.02
CA GLN A 24 -6.25 -7.27 3.78
C GLN A 24 -6.64 -5.89 3.22
N ALA A 25 -7.12 -5.01 4.09
CA ALA A 25 -7.47 -3.62 3.80
C ALA A 25 -6.28 -2.83 3.24
N ASP A 26 -5.13 -2.93 3.90
CA ASP A 26 -3.89 -2.30 3.45
C ASP A 26 -3.45 -2.83 2.09
N ARG A 27 -3.56 -4.15 1.87
CA ARG A 27 -3.22 -4.78 0.59
C ARG A 27 -4.16 -4.35 -0.54
N LEU A 28 -5.45 -4.16 -0.28
CA LEU A 28 -6.39 -3.65 -1.28
C LEU A 28 -6.13 -2.17 -1.61
N THR A 29 -5.85 -1.36 -0.58
CA THR A 29 -5.49 0.07 -0.74
C THR A 29 -4.25 0.23 -1.61
N THR A 30 -3.23 -0.56 -1.30
CA THR A 30 -2.00 -0.78 -2.06
C THR A 30 -2.28 -1.03 -3.55
N ILE A 31 -3.08 -2.05 -3.87
CA ILE A 31 -3.38 -2.43 -5.25
C ILE A 31 -4.10 -1.29 -5.98
N ARG A 32 -5.10 -0.68 -5.34
CA ARG A 32 -5.85 0.45 -5.91
C ARG A 32 -4.97 1.66 -6.19
N LEU A 33 -4.10 2.03 -5.27
CA LEU A 33 -3.13 3.12 -5.45
C LEU A 33 -2.24 2.87 -6.66
N ARG A 34 -1.69 1.66 -6.80
CA ARG A 34 -0.83 1.31 -7.92
C ARG A 34 -1.57 1.40 -9.26
N MET A 35 -2.80 0.88 -9.32
CA MET A 35 -3.60 0.97 -10.55
C MET A 35 -3.93 2.42 -10.90
N ALA A 36 -4.32 3.24 -9.92
CA ALA A 36 -4.64 4.66 -10.15
C ALA A 36 -3.40 5.43 -10.64
N ILE A 37 -2.25 5.26 -9.98
CA ILE A 37 -1.00 5.91 -10.37
C ILE A 37 -0.57 5.43 -11.76
N GLY A 38 -0.58 4.13 -12.03
CA GLY A 38 -0.22 3.59 -13.34
C GLY A 38 -1.14 4.07 -14.46
N HIS A 39 -2.45 4.13 -14.19
CA HIS A 39 -3.43 4.68 -15.14
C HIS A 39 -3.19 6.16 -15.42
N GLU A 40 -2.95 6.97 -14.39
CA GLU A 40 -2.69 8.40 -14.53
C GLU A 40 -1.39 8.68 -15.29
N LEU A 41 -0.32 7.93 -14.98
CA LEU A 41 0.94 8.02 -15.71
C LEU A 41 0.75 7.66 -17.18
N ASN A 42 0.00 6.59 -17.47
CA ASN A 42 -0.32 6.21 -18.84
C ASN A 42 -1.18 7.26 -19.56
N ALA A 43 -2.18 7.83 -18.89
CA ALA A 43 -3.04 8.89 -19.42
C ALA A 43 -2.24 10.15 -19.77
N ARG A 44 -1.20 10.46 -18.99
CA ARG A 44 -0.24 11.55 -19.25
C ARG A 44 0.88 11.17 -20.21
N SER A 45 0.86 9.96 -20.78
CA SER A 45 1.93 9.40 -21.62
C SER A 45 3.31 9.37 -20.94
N ILE A 46 3.34 9.31 -19.60
CA ILE A 46 4.55 9.21 -18.78
C ILE A 46 4.90 7.73 -18.63
N THR A 47 5.63 7.20 -19.60
CA THR A 47 6.00 5.78 -19.66
C THR A 47 7.49 5.52 -19.40
N THR A 48 8.33 6.56 -19.45
CA THR A 48 9.77 6.41 -19.26
C THR A 48 10.13 6.44 -17.78
N PRO A 49 11.06 5.59 -17.30
CA PRO A 49 11.46 5.57 -15.89
C PRO A 49 11.90 6.94 -15.34
N ALA A 50 12.59 7.73 -16.16
CA ALA A 50 13.01 9.08 -15.82
C ALA A 50 11.81 10.01 -15.61
N ALA A 51 10.86 10.06 -16.55
CA ALA A 51 9.69 10.91 -16.44
C ALA A 51 8.74 10.47 -15.31
N ILE A 52 8.67 9.16 -15.03
CA ILE A 52 7.95 8.64 -13.86
C ILE A 52 8.62 9.15 -12.57
N GLY A 53 9.94 9.09 -12.48
CA GLY A 53 10.69 9.61 -11.33
C GLY A 53 10.41 11.10 -11.07
N GLU A 54 10.48 11.91 -12.13
CA GLU A 54 10.16 13.34 -12.06
C GLU A 54 8.72 13.60 -11.61
N ALA A 55 7.74 12.91 -12.21
CA ALA A 55 6.33 13.06 -11.85
C ALA A 55 6.03 12.66 -10.40
N LEU A 56 6.79 11.71 -9.86
CA LEU A 56 6.65 11.24 -8.48
C LEU A 56 7.55 11.98 -7.49
N GLY A 57 8.48 12.82 -7.96
CA GLY A 57 9.45 13.55 -7.13
C GLY A 57 10.42 12.63 -6.39
N MET A 58 10.87 11.55 -7.04
CA MET A 58 11.83 10.58 -6.47
C MET A 58 12.69 9.94 -7.57
N PRO A 59 13.82 9.29 -7.24
CA PRO A 59 14.67 8.67 -8.24
C PRO A 59 13.90 7.67 -9.12
N ALA A 60 14.18 7.67 -10.43
CA ALA A 60 13.56 6.77 -11.40
C ALA A 60 13.58 5.30 -10.95
N ALA A 61 14.70 4.82 -10.40
CA ALA A 61 14.82 3.45 -9.91
C ALA A 61 13.86 3.16 -8.74
N GLU A 62 13.71 4.10 -7.80
CA GLU A 62 12.78 3.96 -6.68
C GLU A 62 11.33 4.01 -7.16
N ALA A 63 10.99 4.95 -8.04
CA ALA A 63 9.66 5.06 -8.64
C ALA A 63 9.26 3.79 -9.39
N THR A 64 10.15 3.27 -10.24
CA THR A 64 9.88 2.06 -11.03
C THR A 64 9.82 0.84 -10.12
N SER A 65 10.67 0.75 -9.09
CA SER A 65 10.64 -0.32 -8.09
C SER A 65 9.33 -0.32 -7.30
N LEU A 66 8.88 0.86 -6.86
CA LEU A 66 7.61 1.03 -6.13
C LEU A 66 6.40 0.55 -6.95
N LEU A 67 6.43 0.78 -8.26
CA LEU A 67 5.38 0.38 -9.20
C LEU A 67 5.52 -1.04 -9.73
N THR A 68 6.60 -1.77 -9.48
CA THR A 68 6.81 -3.14 -10.02
C THR A 68 7.01 -4.20 -8.93
N ARG A 69 7.40 -3.80 -7.72
CA ARG A 69 7.71 -4.71 -6.61
C ARG A 69 6.47 -5.49 -6.14
N ARG A 70 6.68 -6.80 -5.91
CA ARG A 70 5.65 -7.77 -5.52
C ARG A 70 5.42 -7.90 -4.01
N GLN A 71 6.42 -7.57 -3.19
CA GLN A 71 6.34 -7.62 -1.71
C GLN A 71 6.68 -6.27 -1.12
N TRP A 72 5.75 -5.65 -0.40
CA TRP A 72 5.90 -4.29 0.09
C TRP A 72 6.43 -4.27 1.52
N ARG A 73 7.22 -3.24 1.82
CA ARG A 73 7.71 -2.93 3.15
C ARG A 73 6.77 -1.94 3.82
N GLU A 74 6.85 -1.91 5.14
CA GLU A 74 6.23 -0.85 5.93
C GLU A 74 6.71 0.52 5.39
N GLY A 75 5.77 1.42 5.08
CA GLY A 75 6.05 2.71 4.46
C GLY A 75 5.89 2.77 2.93
N ASP A 76 5.85 1.66 2.21
CA ASP A 76 5.60 1.68 0.75
C ASP A 76 4.20 2.24 0.44
N VAL A 77 3.21 1.93 1.29
CA VAL A 77 1.85 2.51 1.21
C VAL A 77 1.88 4.04 1.38
N ALA A 78 2.69 4.55 2.30
CA ALA A 78 2.82 5.99 2.51
C ALA A 78 3.48 6.68 1.31
N ARG A 79 4.51 6.04 0.72
CA ARG A 79 5.17 6.52 -0.50
C ARG A 79 4.20 6.57 -1.68
N LEU A 80 3.33 5.57 -1.82
CA LEU A 80 2.31 5.55 -2.87
C LEU A 80 1.21 6.58 -2.65
N LYS A 81 0.78 6.79 -1.41
CA LYS A 81 -0.16 7.88 -1.08
C LYS A 81 0.44 9.24 -1.43
N ALA A 82 1.71 9.47 -1.10
CA ALA A 82 2.42 10.70 -1.46
C ALA A 82 2.56 10.86 -2.99
N ALA A 83 2.89 9.79 -3.71
CA ALA A 83 2.94 9.76 -5.17
C ALA A 83 1.56 10.09 -5.79
N ALA A 84 0.49 9.48 -5.29
CA ALA A 84 -0.87 9.77 -5.72
C ALA A 84 -1.23 11.25 -5.49
N ALA A 85 -0.92 11.79 -4.30
CA ALA A 85 -1.15 13.20 -3.99
C ALA A 85 -0.41 14.16 -4.95
N ARG A 86 0.83 13.85 -5.32
CA ARG A 86 1.61 14.62 -6.31
C ARG A 86 1.01 14.59 -7.71
N LEU A 87 0.43 13.45 -8.08
CA LEU A 87 -0.32 13.32 -9.33
C LEU A 87 -1.72 13.93 -9.25
N GLY A 88 -2.15 14.46 -8.10
CA GLY A 88 -3.51 14.98 -7.90
C GLY A 88 -4.58 13.89 -7.76
N LEU A 89 -4.17 12.64 -7.57
CA LEU A 89 -5.08 11.51 -7.36
C LEU A 89 -5.56 11.50 -5.91
N GLN A 90 -6.84 11.77 -5.71
CA GLN A 90 -7.50 11.51 -4.44
C GLN A 90 -7.83 10.02 -4.35
N VAL A 91 -7.01 9.25 -3.64
CA VAL A 91 -7.45 7.92 -3.21
C VAL A 91 -8.27 8.13 -1.95
N PRO A 92 -9.57 7.80 -1.96
CA PRO A 92 -10.38 7.95 -0.76
C PRO A 92 -9.68 7.18 0.36
N PRO A 93 -9.48 7.79 1.54
CA PRO A 93 -9.06 7.02 2.68
C PRO A 93 -10.04 5.87 2.82
N MET A 94 -9.58 4.67 3.18
CA MET A 94 -10.49 3.65 3.68
C MET A 94 -10.99 4.08 5.06
N ALA A 95 -11.66 5.23 5.12
CA ALA A 95 -12.65 5.51 6.12
C ALA A 95 -13.74 4.47 5.85
N GLY A 96 -13.92 3.56 6.80
CA GLY A 96 -15.14 2.76 6.83
C GLY A 96 -16.29 3.74 6.76
N VAL A 97 -17.07 3.66 5.68
CA VAL A 97 -18.45 4.14 5.57
C VAL A 97 -18.74 5.37 6.45
N GLU A 98 -18.11 6.51 6.16
CA GLU A 98 -18.69 7.76 6.67
C GLU A 98 -19.89 8.07 5.78
N VAL A 99 -21.02 7.50 6.19
CA VAL A 99 -22.34 7.80 5.66
C VAL A 99 -22.48 9.31 5.71
N HIS A 100 -22.45 9.92 4.54
CA HIS A 100 -22.80 11.32 4.33
C HIS A 100 -24.29 11.49 4.65
N LEU A 101 -24.61 11.63 5.93
CA LEU A 101 -25.93 12.04 6.40
C LEU A 101 -26.07 13.53 6.06
N ARG A 102 -26.76 13.83 4.96
CA ARG A 102 -27.26 15.17 4.66
C ARG A 102 -28.21 15.59 5.79
N PRO A 103 -28.07 16.79 6.38
CA PRO A 103 -29.18 17.41 7.08
C PRO A 103 -30.13 18.05 6.07
N ASP A 104 -31.42 17.95 6.39
CA ASP A 104 -32.57 18.55 5.69
C ASP A 104 -32.65 20.06 6.00
#